data_AF-A0A2U1T4I3-F1
#
_entry.id   AF-A0A2U1T4I3-F1
#
_cell.length_a   1.000
_cell.length_b   1.000
_cell.length_c   1.000
_cell.angle_alpha   90.00
_cell.angle_beta   90.00
_cell.angle_gamma   90.00
#
_symmetry.space_group_name_H-M   'P 1'
#
loop_
_entity.id
_entity.type
_entity.pdbx_description
1 polymer ?
#
loop_
_entity_poly.entity_id
_entity_poly.type
_entity_poly.pdbx_seq_one_letter_code
_entity_poly.pdbx_strand_id
1 'polypeptide(L)'
;MEDDAEGARVMTKRELGLNVCWLLALSVPSAAGVWSCVANARTGFDYALGLLSAVILVGALVYFVPKYKVLKPKEFMDNSSLVLYASYVPAAIALPEIAAVISALLYPLIVYFFMALLGDLREWAAKGEK
;
A
#
# COMPACT_ATOMS: atom_id res chain seq x y z
N MET A 1 14.22 37.88 -12.03
CA MET A 1 12.92 37.17 -11.90
C MET A 1 13.11 35.88 -12.67
N GLU A 2 13.72 34.92 -11.99
CA GLU A 2 14.03 33.59 -12.52
C GLU A 2 12.94 32.62 -12.09
N ASP A 3 12.63 31.72 -13.02
CA ASP A 3 11.97 30.42 -12.85
C ASP A 3 10.45 30.38 -12.59
N ASP A 4 9.70 30.86 -13.57
CA ASP A 4 8.43 30.23 -13.97
C ASP A 4 8.70 29.02 -14.87
N ALA A 5 9.22 27.93 -14.29
CA ALA A 5 9.43 26.66 -15.02
C ALA A 5 9.10 25.44 -14.16
N GLU A 6 8.13 25.52 -13.25
CA GLU A 6 7.53 24.33 -12.64
C GLU A 6 6.48 23.73 -13.59
N GLY A 7 6.94 23.41 -14.81
CA GLY A 7 6.15 22.71 -15.80
C GLY A 7 5.71 21.37 -15.21
N ALA A 8 4.41 21.07 -15.33
CA ALA A 8 3.81 19.80 -14.98
C ALA A 8 4.62 18.64 -15.59
N ARG A 9 5.56 18.09 -14.80
CA ARG A 9 6.47 17.06 -15.25
C ARG A 9 5.64 15.80 -15.48
N VAL A 10 5.44 15.45 -16.74
CA VAL A 10 4.65 14.28 -17.13
C VAL A 10 5.32 13.04 -16.57
N MET A 11 4.60 12.32 -15.71
CA MET A 11 5.09 11.12 -15.06
C MET A 11 5.40 10.03 -16.09
N THR A 12 6.55 9.36 -15.94
CA THR A 12 6.97 8.32 -16.86
C THR A 12 6.10 7.07 -16.71
N LYS A 13 6.02 6.23 -17.76
CA LYS A 13 5.32 4.93 -17.71
C LYS A 13 5.83 4.04 -16.56
N ARG A 14 7.12 4.15 -16.23
CA ARG A 14 7.78 3.39 -15.17
C ARG A 14 7.36 3.84 -13.77
N GLU A 15 7.28 5.14 -13.54
CA GLU A 15 6.79 5.72 -12.29
C GLU A 15 5.30 5.41 -12.08
N LEU A 16 4.50 5.53 -13.14
CA LEU A 16 3.09 5.12 -13.12
C LEU A 16 2.94 3.63 -12.76
N GLY A 17 3.78 2.78 -13.36
CA GLY A 17 3.83 1.36 -13.05
C GLY A 17 4.20 1.08 -11.59
N LEU A 18 5.14 1.83 -11.02
CA LEU A 18 5.50 1.70 -9.60
C LEU A 18 4.34 2.06 -8.67
N ASN A 19 3.60 3.14 -8.94
CA ASN A 19 2.45 3.53 -8.13
C ASN A 19 1.33 2.49 -8.18
N VAL A 20 1.08 1.94 -9.37
CA VAL A 20 0.10 0.87 -9.56
C VAL A 20 0.55 -0.41 -8.85
N CYS A 21 1.82 -0.81 -9.00
CA CYS A 21 2.38 -1.97 -8.30
C CYS A 21 2.29 -1.81 -6.78
N TRP A 22 2.59 -0.61 -6.26
CA TRP A 22 2.44 -0.30 -4.84
C TRP A 22 1.01 -0.49 -4.34
N LEU A 23 0.04 0.13 -5.03
CA LEU A 23 -1.38 -0.02 -4.69
C LEU A 23 -1.81 -1.48 -4.72
N LEU A 24 -1.47 -2.22 -5.78
CA LEU A 24 -1.88 -3.61 -5.94
C LEU A 24 -1.22 -4.52 -4.89
N ALA A 25 0.07 -4.32 -4.62
CA ALA A 25 0.81 -5.13 -3.65
C ALA A 25 0.20 -5.05 -2.25
N LEU A 26 -0.36 -3.91 -1.84
CA LEU A 26 -1.02 -3.78 -0.53
C LEU A 26 -2.53 -4.02 -0.58
N SER A 27 -3.22 -3.60 -1.63
CA SER A 27 -4.68 -3.73 -1.66
C SER A 27 -5.15 -5.16 -1.88
N VAL A 28 -4.47 -5.95 -2.71
CA VAL A 28 -4.90 -7.33 -3.02
C VAL A 28 -4.80 -8.25 -1.80
N PRO A 29 -3.69 -8.31 -1.04
CA PRO A 29 -3.61 -9.14 0.15
C PRO A 29 -4.51 -8.63 1.27
N SER A 30 -4.71 -7.31 1.40
CA SER A 30 -5.68 -6.73 2.34
C SER A 30 -7.10 -7.18 2.01
N ALA A 31 -7.52 -7.13 0.74
CA ALA A 31 -8.82 -7.61 0.29
C ALA A 31 -9.01 -9.12 0.55
N ALA A 32 -7.96 -9.92 0.35
CA ALA A 32 -8.00 -11.35 0.69
C ALA A 32 -8.17 -11.57 2.20
N GLY A 33 -7.50 -10.76 3.04
CA GLY A 33 -7.67 -10.78 4.49
C GLY A 33 -9.08 -10.42 4.93
N VAL A 34 -9.66 -9.36 4.36
CA VAL A 34 -11.07 -8.95 4.54
C VAL A 34 -12.00 -10.10 4.20
N TRP A 35 -11.85 -10.68 3.01
CA TRP A 35 -12.70 -11.78 2.55
C TRP A 35 -12.61 -12.99 3.48
N SER A 36 -11.39 -13.36 3.89
CA SER A 36 -11.18 -14.46 4.83
C SER A 36 -11.87 -14.23 6.16
N CYS A 37 -11.80 -13.01 6.71
CA CYS A 37 -12.46 -12.64 7.95
C CYS A 37 -13.99 -12.70 7.83
N VAL A 38 -14.54 -12.18 6.74
CA VAL A 38 -16.00 -12.16 6.51
C VAL A 38 -16.56 -13.55 6.23
N ALA A 39 -15.88 -14.34 5.39
CA ALA A 39 -16.34 -15.68 4.99
C ALA A 39 -16.22 -16.72 6.12
N ASN A 40 -15.21 -16.58 6.99
CA ASN A 40 -14.95 -17.52 8.08
C ASN A 40 -15.29 -16.96 9.47
N ALA A 41 -16.05 -15.87 9.55
CA ALA A 41 -16.44 -15.25 10.81
C ALA A 41 -17.17 -16.26 11.72
N ARG A 42 -16.65 -16.47 12.93
CA ARG A 42 -17.28 -17.34 13.93
C ARG A 42 -18.17 -16.55 14.88
N THR A 43 -17.87 -15.27 15.05
CA THR A 43 -18.63 -14.35 15.89
C THR A 43 -19.04 -13.10 15.12
N GLY A 44 -20.05 -12.38 15.63
CA GLY A 44 -20.43 -11.07 15.08
C GLY A 44 -19.32 -10.02 15.22
N PHE A 45 -18.40 -10.21 16.18
CA PHE A 45 -17.24 -9.35 16.36
C PHE A 45 -16.22 -9.52 15.23
N ASP A 46 -15.91 -10.76 14.83
CA ASP A 46 -14.99 -11.06 13.71
C ASP A 46 -15.54 -10.47 12.40
N TYR A 47 -16.85 -10.59 12.19
CA TYR A 47 -17.53 -10.02 11.03
C TYR A 47 -17.44 -8.48 11.02
N ALA A 48 -17.68 -7.83 12.17
CA ALA A 48 -17.56 -6.37 12.29
C ALA A 48 -16.13 -5.87 12.03
N LEU A 49 -15.12 -6.59 12.50
CA LEU A 49 -13.71 -6.28 12.21
C LEU A 49 -13.38 -6.45 10.72
N GLY A 50 -13.89 -7.51 10.08
CA GLY A 50 -13.77 -7.71 8.63
C GLY A 50 -14.39 -6.55 7.83
N LEU A 51 -15.59 -6.10 8.21
CA LEU A 51 -16.23 -4.94 7.59
C LEU A 51 -15.46 -3.64 7.84
N LEU A 52 -14.93 -3.43 9.05
CA LEU A 52 -14.12 -2.26 9.37
C LEU A 52 -12.86 -2.21 8.50
N SER A 53 -12.17 -3.33 8.37
CA SER A 53 -11.02 -3.48 7.47
C SER A 53 -11.39 -3.17 6.01
N ALA A 54 -12.55 -3.66 5.54
CA ALA A 54 -13.07 -3.38 4.21
C ALA A 54 -13.31 -1.87 3.98
N VAL A 55 -13.93 -1.18 4.96
CA VAL A 55 -14.21 0.26 4.88
C VAL A 55 -12.91 1.06 4.79
N ILE A 56 -11.90 0.71 5.60
CA ILE A 56 -10.59 1.38 5.55
C ILE A 56 -9.93 1.16 4.19
N LEU A 57 -9.92 -0.08 3.69
CA LEU A 57 -9.32 -0.41 2.39
C LEU A 57 -10.00 0.34 1.24
N VAL A 58 -11.33 0.29 1.17
CA VAL A 58 -12.10 0.96 0.12
C VAL A 58 -11.92 2.47 0.21
N GLY A 59 -11.96 3.04 1.42
CA GLY A 59 -11.69 4.46 1.65
C GLY A 59 -10.30 4.87 1.17
N ALA A 60 -9.29 4.07 1.46
CA ALA A 60 -7.92 4.29 0.98
C ALA A 60 -7.85 4.26 -0.55
N LEU A 61 -8.46 3.26 -1.20
CA LEU A 61 -8.48 3.14 -2.65
C LEU A 61 -9.19 4.32 -3.32
N VAL A 62 -10.36 4.71 -2.83
CA VAL A 62 -11.10 5.86 -3.36
C VAL A 62 -10.27 7.14 -3.26
N TYR A 63 -9.49 7.31 -2.19
CA TYR A 63 -8.66 8.50 -1.98
C TYR A 63 -7.36 8.48 -2.82
N PHE A 64 -6.68 7.34 -2.93
CA PHE A 64 -5.35 7.25 -3.54
C PHE A 64 -5.36 6.85 -5.03
N VAL A 65 -6.36 6.12 -5.52
CA VAL A 65 -6.46 5.77 -6.94
C VAL A 65 -6.53 7.01 -7.85
N PRO A 66 -7.22 8.12 -7.52
CA PRO A 66 -7.13 9.31 -8.36
C PRO A 66 -5.73 9.94 -8.39
N LYS A 67 -4.91 9.70 -7.35
CA LYS A 67 -3.62 10.35 -7.12
C LYS A 67 -2.42 9.59 -7.66
N TYR A 68 -2.59 8.32 -8.08
CA TYR A 68 -1.46 7.51 -8.60
C TYR A 68 -0.84 8.09 -9.87
N LYS A 69 -1.55 8.96 -10.61
CA LYS A 69 -1.05 9.62 -11.82
C LYS A 69 -0.36 10.96 -11.58
N VAL A 70 -0.50 11.50 -10.37
CA VAL A 70 -0.14 12.89 -10.05
C VAL A 70 1.07 12.93 -9.12
N LEU A 71 1.14 12.01 -8.16
CA LEU A 71 2.20 11.98 -7.17
C LEU A 71 3.39 11.12 -7.64
N LYS A 72 4.61 11.58 -7.38
CA LYS A 72 5.82 10.78 -7.60
C LYS A 72 5.78 9.53 -6.72
N PRO A 73 6.44 8.41 -7.11
CA PRO A 73 6.30 7.16 -6.37
C PRO A 73 6.66 7.20 -4.90
N LYS A 74 7.73 7.91 -4.54
CA LYS A 74 8.12 8.06 -3.14
C LYS A 74 7.05 8.80 -2.32
N GLU A 75 6.61 9.95 -2.81
CA GLU A 75 5.58 10.76 -2.16
C GLU A 75 4.23 10.02 -2.09
N PHE A 76 3.89 9.27 -3.14
CA PHE A 76 2.70 8.45 -3.18
C PHE A 76 2.75 7.30 -2.15
N MET A 77 3.89 6.62 -2.07
CA MET A 77 4.13 5.55 -1.11
C MET A 77 4.07 6.06 0.33
N ASP A 78 4.80 7.14 0.65
CA ASP A 78 4.87 7.72 1.99
C ASP A 78 3.47 8.15 2.48
N ASN A 79 2.70 8.84 1.62
CA ASN A 79 1.36 9.31 1.96
C ASN A 79 0.32 8.19 2.10
N SER A 80 0.46 7.08 1.35
CA SER A 80 -0.53 6.00 1.34
C SER A 80 -0.20 4.85 2.29
N SER A 81 1.07 4.71 2.68
CA SER A 81 1.58 3.59 3.48
C SER A 81 0.79 3.34 4.77
N LEU A 82 0.61 4.36 5.60
CA LEU A 82 -0.05 4.23 6.91
C LEU A 82 -1.53 3.88 6.77
N VAL A 83 -2.21 4.47 5.79
CA VAL A 83 -3.65 4.22 5.57
C VAL A 83 -3.86 2.80 5.03
N LEU A 84 -3.03 2.37 4.06
CA LEU A 84 -3.08 1.01 3.53
C LEU A 84 -2.69 -0.01 4.61
N TYR A 85 -1.70 0.28 5.45
CA TYR A 85 -1.34 -0.54 6.61
C TYR A 85 -2.51 -0.68 7.60
N ALA A 86 -3.20 0.42 7.91
CA ALA A 86 -4.34 0.41 8.82
C ALA A 86 -5.47 -0.53 8.36
N SER A 87 -5.61 -0.77 7.05
CA SER A 87 -6.59 -1.74 6.55
C SER A 87 -6.32 -3.17 7.03
N TYR A 88 -5.07 -3.53 7.31
CA TYR A 88 -4.71 -4.88 7.78
C TYR A 88 -5.01 -5.09 9.26
N VAL A 89 -5.05 -4.03 10.07
CA VAL A 89 -5.11 -4.13 11.54
C VAL A 89 -6.40 -4.82 12.01
N PRO A 90 -7.61 -4.41 11.59
CA PRO A 90 -8.83 -5.07 12.06
C PRO A 90 -8.91 -6.54 11.61
N ALA A 91 -8.53 -6.82 10.37
CA ALA A 91 -8.50 -8.19 9.85
C ALA A 91 -7.49 -9.07 10.60
N ALA A 92 -6.32 -8.52 10.95
CA ALA A 92 -5.32 -9.22 11.74
C ALA A 92 -5.83 -9.57 13.15
N ILE A 93 -6.57 -8.67 13.81
CA ILE A 93 -7.16 -8.93 15.14
C ILE A 93 -8.16 -10.08 15.10
N ALA A 94 -8.89 -10.24 13.99
CA ALA A 94 -9.85 -11.32 13.80
C ALA A 94 -9.23 -12.69 13.48
N LEU A 95 -7.91 -12.77 13.27
CA LEU A 95 -7.23 -14.03 12.97
C LEU A 95 -7.04 -14.89 14.24
N PRO A 96 -7.31 -16.21 14.17
CA PRO A 96 -7.22 -17.09 15.33
C PRO A 96 -5.78 -17.47 15.69
N GLU A 97 -4.84 -17.39 14.75
CA GLU A 97 -3.46 -17.84 14.92
C GLU A 97 -2.48 -16.68 14.96
N ILE A 98 -1.66 -16.61 16.02
CA ILE A 98 -0.63 -15.57 16.20
C ILE A 98 0.32 -15.48 15.01
N ALA A 99 0.70 -16.61 14.42
CA ALA A 99 1.56 -16.62 13.23
C ALA A 99 0.92 -15.88 12.05
N ALA A 100 -0.38 -16.11 11.81
CA ALA A 100 -1.12 -15.42 10.76
C ALA A 100 -1.28 -13.92 11.06
N VAL A 101 -1.48 -13.54 12.33
CA VAL A 101 -1.50 -12.12 12.78
C VAL A 101 -0.17 -11.45 12.45
N ILE A 102 0.94 -12.07 12.85
CA ILE A 102 2.29 -11.53 12.62
C ILE A 102 2.57 -11.40 11.12
N SER A 103 2.25 -12.43 10.31
CA SER A 103 2.42 -12.36 8.86
C SER A 103 1.58 -11.26 8.22
N ALA A 104 0.32 -11.09 8.64
CA ALA A 104 -0.57 -10.04 8.13
C ALA A 104 -0.05 -8.64 8.43
N LEU A 105 0.54 -8.42 9.60
CA LEU A 105 1.09 -7.12 10.01
C LEU A 105 2.50 -6.86 9.47
N LEU A 106 3.32 -7.89 9.29
CA LEU A 106 4.68 -7.75 8.74
C LEU A 106 4.68 -7.57 7.23
N TYR A 107 3.75 -8.20 6.51
CA TYR A 107 3.68 -8.11 5.05
C TYR A 107 3.73 -6.66 4.50
N PRO A 108 2.85 -5.73 4.93
CA PRO A 108 2.87 -4.36 4.42
C PRO A 108 4.17 -3.62 4.76
N LEU A 109 4.81 -3.92 5.90
CA LEU A 109 6.11 -3.36 6.27
C LEU A 109 7.21 -3.88 5.36
N ILE A 110 7.26 -5.19 5.12
CA ILE A 110 8.24 -5.82 4.23
C ILE A 110 8.12 -5.24 2.82
N VAL A 111 6.89 -5.10 2.31
CA VAL A 111 6.64 -4.50 0.98
C VAL A 111 7.10 -3.04 0.94
N TYR A 112 6.83 -2.26 2.00
CA TYR A 112 7.31 -0.88 2.12
C TYR A 112 8.83 -0.81 2.06
N PHE A 113 9.54 -1.55 2.90
CA PHE A 113 11.01 -1.52 2.93
C PHE A 113 11.61 -2.03 1.62
N PHE A 114 11.04 -3.08 1.03
CA PHE A 114 11.51 -3.62 -0.25
C PHE A 114 11.38 -2.59 -1.38
N MET A 115 10.24 -1.90 -1.48
CA MET A 115 10.00 -0.87 -2.50
C MET A 115 10.84 0.39 -2.26
N ALA A 116 11.03 0.79 -1.01
CA ALA A 116 11.91 1.90 -0.65
C ALA A 116 13.37 1.61 -1.04
N LEU A 117 13.88 0.43 -0.69
CA LEU A 117 15.26 0.00 -0.99
C LEU A 117 15.51 -0.19 -2.49
N LEU A 118 14.50 -0.58 -3.27
CA LEU A 118 14.58 -0.65 -4.74
C LEU A 118 14.86 0.72 -5.39
N GLY A 119 14.39 1.80 -4.77
CA GLY A 119 14.71 3.17 -5.20
C GLY A 119 16.20 3.46 -5.05
N ASP A 120 16.75 3.17 -3.87
CA ASP A 120 18.16 3.41 -3.56
C ASP A 120 19.09 2.50 -4.39
N LEU A 121 18.73 1.23 -4.55
CA LEU A 121 19.48 0.28 -5.40
C LEU A 121 19.51 0.71 -6.86
N ARG A 122 18.43 1.31 -7.38
CA ARG A 122 18.40 1.85 -8.74
C ARG A 122 19.29 3.08 -8.90
N GLU A 123 19.30 3.98 -7.91
CA GLU A 123 20.22 5.12 -7.92
C GLU A 123 21.68 4.66 -7.83
N TRP A 124 21.96 3.61 -7.06
CA TRP A 124 23.29 3.04 -6.93
C TRP A 124 23.76 2.37 -8.23
N ALA A 125 22.92 1.57 -8.87
CA ALA A 125 23.20 0.96 -10.17
C ALA A 125 23.45 2.00 -11.28
N ALA A 126 22.69 3.10 -11.29
CA ALA A 126 22.88 4.19 -12.25
C ALA A 126 24.18 4.99 -12.01
N LYS A 127 24.76 4.95 -10.80
CA LYS A 127 26.05 5.56 -10.48
C LYS A 127 27.23 4.65 -10.77
N GLY A 128 27.05 3.33 -10.70
CA GLY A 128 28.09 2.33 -10.98
C GLY A 128 28.39 2.09 -12.47
N GLU A 129 27.60 2.66 -13.38
CA GLU A 129 27.85 2.65 -14.84
C GLU A 129 28.69 3.85 -15.33
N LYS A 130 29.40 4.56 -14.44
CA LYS A 130 30.33 5.64 -14.82
C LYS A 130 31.79 5.22 -14.69
#